data_AF-A0AAW9J6M0-F1
#
_entry.id   AF-A0AAW9J6M0-F1
#
_cell.length_a   1.000
_cell.length_b   1.000
_cell.length_c   1.000
_cell.angle_alpha   90.00
_cell.angle_beta   90.00
_cell.angle_gamma   90.00
#
_symmetry.space_group_name_H-M   'P 1'
#
loop_
_entity.id
_entity.type
_entity.pdbx_description
1 polymer ?
#
loop_
_entity_poly.entity_id
_entity_poly.type
_entity_poly.pdbx_seq_one_letter_code
_entity_poly.pdbx_strand_id
1 'polypeptide(L)'
;SSGVAMNENRNDINIDDIQWVIENGNYTQIPDKKIREEPEVGVVNGLAVHGANIGILMEIEATAKRVSHRIGNLKVTGIVEEEEISSNNRKIKRRSTAYSSIQNVLTVLNNIFNLECENYDIHINIPGGMPVDGPSAGVT
;
A
#
# COMPACT_ATOMS: atom_id res chain seq x y z
N SER A 1 1.06 -13.98 -30.46
CA SER A 1 -0.33 -14.27 -30.88
C SER A 1 -0.49 -14.51 -32.38
N SER A 2 0.34 -14.00 -33.29
CA SER A 2 0.25 -14.34 -34.72
C SER A 2 0.63 -15.79 -35.06
N GLY A 3 1.44 -16.44 -34.20
CA GLY A 3 1.96 -17.79 -34.46
C GLY A 3 0.93 -18.92 -34.40
N VAL A 4 -0.12 -18.82 -33.58
CA VAL A 4 -1.18 -19.84 -33.48
C VAL A 4 -2.08 -19.79 -34.72
N ALA A 5 -2.57 -18.60 -35.07
CA ALA A 5 -3.34 -18.39 -36.31
C ALA A 5 -2.54 -18.78 -37.57
N MET A 6 -1.24 -18.47 -37.63
CA MET A 6 -0.37 -18.90 -38.75
C MET A 6 -0.16 -20.42 -38.80
N ASN A 7 0.00 -21.10 -37.65
CA ASN A 7 0.09 -22.56 -37.62
C ASN A 7 -1.19 -23.24 -38.12
N GLU A 8 -2.34 -22.58 -37.93
CA GLU A 8 -3.65 -23.05 -38.38
C GLU A 8 -4.03 -22.53 -39.79
N ASN A 9 -3.11 -21.87 -40.51
CA ASN A 9 -3.35 -21.25 -41.82
C ASN A 9 -4.54 -20.26 -41.85
N ARG A 10 -4.79 -19.58 -40.72
CA ARG A 10 -5.79 -18.53 -40.61
C ARG A 10 -5.14 -17.17 -40.83
N ASN A 11 -5.82 -16.31 -41.60
CA ASN A 11 -5.38 -14.94 -41.85
C ASN A 11 -5.94 -13.93 -40.84
N ASP A 12 -6.89 -14.35 -40.02
CA ASP A 12 -7.58 -13.51 -39.04
C ASP A 12 -7.40 -14.06 -37.63
N ILE A 13 -7.15 -13.16 -36.68
CA ILE A 13 -7.08 -13.45 -35.25
C ILE A 13 -8.50 -13.36 -34.69
N ASN A 14 -8.96 -14.43 -34.04
CA ASN A 14 -10.29 -14.48 -33.43
C ASN A 14 -10.23 -14.31 -31.90
N ILE A 15 -11.39 -14.30 -31.25
CA ILE A 15 -11.48 -14.12 -29.80
C ILE A 15 -10.83 -15.29 -29.04
N ASP A 16 -10.89 -16.50 -29.60
CA ASP A 16 -10.32 -17.71 -29.00
C ASP A 16 -8.79 -17.64 -28.96
N ASP A 17 -8.16 -17.04 -29.98
CA ASP A 17 -6.72 -16.78 -30.01
C ASP A 17 -6.30 -15.80 -28.89
N ILE A 18 -7.12 -14.76 -28.66
CA ILE A 18 -6.88 -13.79 -27.59
C ILE A 18 -7.02 -14.47 -26.24
N GLN A 19 -8.06 -15.28 -26.04
CA GLN A 19 -8.29 -16.01 -24.81
C GLN A 19 -7.15 -17.01 -24.54
N TRP A 20 -6.71 -17.76 -25.55
CA TRP A 20 -5.59 -18.68 -25.43
C TRP A 20 -4.31 -17.97 -24.99
N VAL A 21 -4.05 -16.78 -25.55
CA VAL A 21 -2.91 -15.96 -25.16
C VAL A 21 -3.06 -15.49 -23.71
N ILE A 22 -4.23 -15.04 -23.28
CA ILE A 22 -4.47 -14.62 -21.89
C ILE A 22 -4.23 -15.79 -20.92
N GLU A 23 -4.75 -16.98 -21.24
CA GLU A 23 -4.63 -18.20 -20.41
C GLU A 23 -3.19 -18.74 -20.34
N ASN A 24 -2.44 -18.66 -21.44
CA ASN A 24 -1.09 -19.25 -21.56
C ASN A 24 0.05 -18.23 -21.45
N GLY A 25 -0.26 -16.94 -21.42
CA GLY A 25 0.72 -15.85 -21.48
C GLY A 25 1.32 -15.43 -20.14
N ASN A 26 0.96 -16.10 -19.04
CA ASN A 26 1.38 -15.75 -17.68
C ASN A 26 1.13 -14.27 -17.32
N TYR A 27 0.04 -13.69 -17.82
CA TYR A 27 -0.31 -12.31 -17.52
C TYR A 27 -0.78 -12.20 -16.06
N THR A 28 -0.25 -11.22 -15.34
CA THR A 28 -0.73 -10.87 -13.99
C THR A 28 -1.83 -9.84 -14.13
N GLN A 29 -3.00 -10.09 -13.55
CA GLN A 29 -4.09 -9.12 -13.51
C GLN A 29 -3.60 -7.87 -12.74
N ILE A 30 -3.68 -6.71 -13.38
CA ILE A 30 -3.49 -5.43 -12.69
C ILE A 30 -4.85 -5.06 -12.08
N PRO A 31 -5.02 -5.12 -10.75
CA PRO A 31 -6.29 -4.75 -10.14
C PRO A 31 -6.56 -3.26 -10.39
N ASP A 32 -7.69 -2.97 -11.02
CA ASP A 32 -8.16 -1.61 -11.22
C ASP A 32 -8.75 -1.09 -9.90
N LYS A 33 -7.96 -0.32 -9.14
CA LYS A 33 -8.43 0.31 -7.91
C LYS A 33 -9.07 1.64 -8.28
N LYS A 34 -10.41 1.66 -8.27
CA LYS A 34 -11.17 2.90 -8.45
C LYS A 34 -10.89 3.87 -7.31
N ILE A 35 -10.45 5.07 -7.67
CA ILE A 35 -10.28 6.21 -6.78
C ILE A 35 -11.66 6.78 -6.47
N ARG A 36 -11.87 7.29 -5.26
CA ARG A 36 -13.09 8.06 -4.93
C ARG A 36 -13.15 9.31 -5.80
N GLU A 37 -14.32 9.62 -6.36
CA GLU A 37 -14.49 10.77 -7.25
C GLU A 37 -14.41 12.11 -6.50
N GLU A 38 -14.68 12.10 -5.20
CA GLU A 38 -14.70 13.28 -4.34
C GLU A 38 -13.69 13.15 -3.19
N PRO A 39 -13.09 14.28 -2.74
CA PRO A 39 -12.20 14.28 -1.59
C PRO A 39 -12.95 13.98 -0.29
N GLU A 40 -12.33 13.18 0.58
CA GLU A 40 -12.90 12.81 1.88
C GLU A 40 -11.87 13.02 3.00
N VAL A 41 -12.35 13.58 4.12
CA VAL A 41 -11.49 13.83 5.29
C VAL A 41 -10.99 12.50 5.85
N GLY A 42 -9.68 12.38 6.00
CA GLY A 42 -9.06 11.18 6.53
C GLY A 42 -8.87 10.07 5.50
N VAL A 43 -9.07 10.34 4.20
CA VAL A 43 -8.81 9.39 3.13
C VAL A 43 -7.81 9.99 2.13
N VAL A 44 -6.77 9.25 1.77
CA VAL A 44 -5.79 9.67 0.77
C VAL A 44 -5.39 8.50 -0.12
N ASN A 45 -5.03 8.79 -1.37
CA ASN A 45 -4.54 7.79 -2.30
C ASN A 45 -3.01 7.79 -2.31
N GLY A 46 -2.41 6.76 -1.70
CA GLY A 46 -0.99 6.48 -1.77
C GLY A 46 -0.62 5.68 -3.01
N LEU A 47 0.62 5.86 -3.48
CA LEU A 47 1.21 5.08 -4.55
C LEU A 47 2.31 4.17 -3.99
N ALA A 48 2.17 2.87 -4.22
CA ALA A 48 3.15 1.86 -3.88
C ALA A 48 3.74 1.23 -5.14
N VAL A 49 4.92 0.62 -5.01
CA VAL A 49 5.53 -0.18 -6.07
C VAL A 49 5.64 -1.61 -5.59
N HIS A 50 5.16 -2.55 -6.40
CA HIS A 50 5.25 -3.98 -6.17
C HIS A 50 6.06 -4.65 -7.29
N GLY A 51 6.97 -5.54 -6.91
CA GLY A 51 7.83 -6.26 -7.86
C GLY A 51 8.66 -5.33 -8.75
N ALA A 52 9.07 -5.85 -9.91
CA ALA A 52 9.85 -5.11 -10.89
C ALA A 52 8.94 -4.25 -11.79
N ASN A 53 8.52 -3.08 -11.27
CA ASN A 53 7.83 -1.99 -11.98
C ASN A 53 6.30 -1.98 -12.02
N ILE A 54 5.60 -2.65 -11.09
CA ILE A 54 4.14 -2.53 -11.01
C ILE A 54 3.79 -1.46 -9.97
N GLY A 55 3.29 -0.31 -10.44
CA GLY A 55 2.67 0.69 -9.56
C GLY A 55 1.31 0.21 -9.08
N ILE A 56 1.06 0.33 -7.78
CA ILE A 56 -0.22 -0.03 -7.16
C ILE A 56 -0.74 1.20 -6.42
N LEU A 57 -1.97 1.58 -6.71
CA LEU A 57 -2.65 2.60 -5.93
C LEU A 57 -3.23 1.99 -4.65
N MET A 58 -3.15 2.72 -3.56
CA MET A 58 -3.66 2.28 -2.26
C MET A 58 -4.39 3.42 -1.58
N GLU A 59 -5.66 3.20 -1.25
CA GLU A 59 -6.34 4.09 -0.32
C GLU A 59 -5.72 3.92 1.07
N ILE A 60 -5.43 5.02 1.75
CA ILE A 60 -4.97 5.07 3.13
C ILE A 60 -6.03 5.84 3.91
N GLU A 61 -6.46 5.28 5.03
CA GLU A 61 -7.52 5.85 5.85
C GLU A 61 -6.96 6.23 7.22
N ALA A 62 -7.39 7.37 7.77
CA ALA A 62 -7.01 7.86 9.06
C ALA A 62 -8.24 8.42 9.80
N THR A 63 -8.42 8.01 11.03
CA THR A 63 -9.42 8.58 11.94
C THR A 63 -8.76 9.08 13.20
N ALA A 64 -9.25 10.20 13.74
CA ALA A 64 -8.78 10.77 14.99
C ALA A 64 -9.98 11.07 15.90
N LYS A 65 -10.01 10.46 17.07
CA LYS A 65 -11.05 10.68 18.08
C LYS A 65 -10.42 11.28 19.32
N ARG A 66 -10.85 12.49 19.69
CA ARG A 66 -10.40 13.13 20.93
C ARG A 66 -10.78 12.26 22.13
N VAL A 67 -9.82 12.05 23.02
CA VAL A 67 -10.00 11.33 24.28
C VAL A 67 -9.91 12.30 25.44
N SER A 68 -10.54 11.93 26.56
CA SER A 68 -10.50 12.70 27.79
C SER A 68 -9.97 11.81 28.91
N HIS A 69 -9.20 12.39 29.84
CA HIS A 69 -8.73 11.72 31.06
C HIS A 69 -7.82 10.50 30.83
N ARG A 70 -7.22 10.37 29.64
CA ARG A 70 -6.15 9.42 29.35
C ARG A 70 -5.33 9.87 28.15
N ILE A 71 -4.17 9.25 27.98
CA ILE A 71 -3.37 9.38 26.77
C ILE A 71 -4.05 8.60 25.63
N GLY A 72 -4.13 9.24 24.47
CA GLY A 72 -4.61 8.70 23.23
C GLY A 72 -3.68 7.63 22.68
N ASN A 73 -4.24 6.68 21.94
CA ASN A 73 -3.47 5.57 21.38
C ASN A 73 -3.33 5.70 19.86
N LEU A 74 -2.13 5.44 19.34
CA LEU A 74 -1.91 5.24 17.92
C LEU A 74 -2.09 3.76 17.59
N LYS A 75 -3.05 3.46 16.71
CA LYS A 75 -3.22 2.16 16.10
C LYS A 75 -2.87 2.25 14.62
N VAL A 76 -2.04 1.33 14.13
CA VAL A 76 -1.74 1.21 12.70
C VAL A 76 -2.08 -0.19 12.24
N THR A 77 -2.84 -0.32 11.15
CA THR A 77 -3.22 -1.62 10.57
C THR A 77 -2.84 -1.69 9.10
N GLY A 78 -2.63 -2.91 8.59
CA GLY A 78 -2.31 -3.15 7.18
C GLY A 78 -0.83 -2.96 6.81
N ILE A 79 0.05 -2.73 7.79
CA ILE A 79 1.50 -2.71 7.60
C ILE A 79 2.20 -3.80 8.41
N VAL A 80 3.43 -4.11 8.01
CA VAL A 80 4.38 -4.81 8.88
C VAL A 80 4.74 -3.86 10.03
N GLU A 81 4.62 -4.29 11.28
CA GLU A 81 5.03 -3.46 12.43
C GLU A 81 6.52 -3.57 12.74
N GLU A 82 7.09 -4.76 12.54
CA GLU A 82 8.50 -5.07 12.86
C GLU A 82 9.15 -5.86 11.73
N GLU A 83 10.40 -5.52 11.44
CA GLU A 83 11.26 -6.22 10.50
C GLU A 83 12.39 -6.93 11.26
N GLU A 84 12.72 -8.15 10.83
CA GLU A 84 13.90 -8.87 11.31
C GLU A 84 14.96 -8.90 10.20
N ILE A 85 16.09 -8.24 10.45
CA ILE A 85 17.25 -8.31 9.57
C ILE A 85 18.18 -9.39 10.10
N SER A 86 18.34 -10.45 9.32
CA SER A 86 19.30 -11.52 9.59
C SER A 86 20.58 -11.28 8.80
N SER A 87 21.71 -11.17 9.48
CA SER A 87 23.04 -11.10 8.86
C SER A 87 24.00 -12.02 9.59
N ASN A 88 24.56 -12.99 8.88
CA ASN A 88 25.44 -14.06 9.37
C ASN A 88 24.97 -14.66 10.72
N ASN A 89 25.46 -14.14 11.85
CA ASN A 89 25.20 -14.62 13.22
C ASN A 89 24.39 -13.65 14.09
N ARG A 90 23.78 -12.60 13.53
CA ARG A 90 22.98 -11.63 14.30
C ARG A 90 21.61 -11.46 13.67
N LYS A 91 20.60 -11.44 14.54
CA LYS A 91 19.24 -11.05 14.22
C LYS A 91 18.97 -9.71 14.90
N ILE A 92 18.59 -8.72 14.11
CA ILE A 92 18.20 -7.40 14.60
C ILE A 92 16.72 -7.23 14.30
N LYS A 93 15.93 -6.97 15.35
CA LYS A 93 14.54 -6.56 15.21
C LYS A 93 14.46 -5.04 15.29
N ARG A 94 13.74 -4.45 14.35
CA ARG A 94 13.45 -3.01 14.33
C ARG A 94 11.99 -2.77 13.98
N ARG A 95 11.45 -1.60 14.36
CA ARG A 95 10.17 -1.13 13.81
C ARG A 95 10.30 -1.00 12.30
N SER A 96 9.21 -1.29 11.59
CA SER A 96 9.22 -1.20 10.13
C SER A 96 9.47 0.22 9.65
N THR A 97 9.89 0.33 8.39
CA THR A 97 10.10 1.64 7.76
C THR A 97 8.80 2.46 7.69
N ALA A 98 7.68 1.79 7.40
CA ALA A 98 6.37 2.42 7.35
C ALA A 98 5.94 2.94 8.73
N TYR A 99 6.06 2.13 9.78
CA TYR A 99 5.70 2.54 11.15
C TYR A 99 6.57 3.71 11.63
N SER A 100 7.87 3.66 11.35
CA SER A 100 8.81 4.73 11.71
C SER A 100 8.47 6.04 10.99
N SER A 101 7.99 5.98 9.76
CA SER A 101 7.57 7.16 9.00
C SER A 101 6.33 7.81 9.61
N ILE A 102 5.36 7.01 10.07
CA ILE A 102 4.17 7.51 10.79
C ILE A 102 4.56 8.24 12.08
N GLN A 103 5.51 7.69 12.83
CA GLN A 103 6.01 8.34 14.05
C GLN A 103 6.67 9.69 13.77
N ASN A 104 7.42 9.80 12.66
CA ASN A 104 7.99 11.07 12.23
C ASN A 104 6.89 12.09 11.88
N VAL A 105 5.83 11.67 11.19
CA VAL A 105 4.68 12.56 10.89
C VAL A 105 4.02 13.05 12.17
N LEU A 106 3.76 12.18 13.15
CA LEU A 106 3.19 12.62 14.44
C LEU A 106 4.08 13.65 15.14
N THR A 107 5.40 13.46 15.08
CA THR A 107 6.37 14.42 15.63
C THR A 107 6.24 15.79 14.93
N VAL A 108 6.09 15.79 13.61
CA VAL A 108 5.86 17.03 12.82
C VAL A 108 4.52 17.67 13.16
N LEU A 109 3.44 16.88 13.26
CA LEU A 109 2.10 17.37 13.61
C LEU A 109 2.07 18.03 14.99
N ASN A 110 2.75 17.44 15.97
CA ASN A 110 2.89 18.04 17.29
C ASN A 110 3.76 19.30 17.27
N ASN A 111 4.93 19.25 16.64
CA ASN A 111 5.89 20.35 16.72
C ASN A 111 5.53 21.58 15.87
N ILE A 112 4.95 21.37 14.69
CA ILE A 112 4.67 22.45 13.74
C ILE A 112 3.23 22.94 13.88
N PHE A 113 2.28 22.03 14.10
CA PHE A 113 0.85 22.36 14.10
C PHE A 113 0.22 22.37 15.50
N ASN A 114 0.99 22.04 16.55
CA ASN A 114 0.56 22.02 17.95
C ASN A 114 -0.76 21.25 18.16
N LEU A 115 -0.91 20.12 17.47
CA LEU A 115 -2.14 19.33 17.49
C LEU A 115 -2.30 18.46 18.76
N GLU A 116 -1.23 18.28 19.52
CA GLU A 116 -1.20 17.45 20.74
C GLU A 116 -1.84 16.08 20.50
N CYS A 117 -1.26 15.31 19.57
CA CYS A 117 -1.76 14.01 19.12
C CYS A 117 -1.97 13.02 20.29
N GLU A 118 -1.29 13.22 21.43
CA GLU A 118 -1.50 12.46 22.67
C GLU A 118 -2.92 12.62 23.25
N ASN A 119 -3.69 13.61 22.81
CA ASN A 119 -5.09 13.81 23.20
C ASN A 119 -6.10 13.09 22.28
N TYR A 120 -5.63 12.27 21.34
CA TYR A 120 -6.46 11.59 20.36
C TYR A 120 -6.13 10.10 20.26
N ASP A 121 -7.16 9.27 20.17
CA ASP A 121 -7.00 7.96 19.56
C ASP A 121 -6.91 8.16 18.04
N ILE A 122 -5.78 7.79 17.47
CA ILE A 122 -5.52 7.89 16.03
C ILE A 122 -5.46 6.47 15.48
N HIS A 123 -6.28 6.15 14.50
CA HIS A 123 -6.21 4.88 13.78
C HIS A 123 -5.91 5.14 12.32
N ILE A 124 -4.75 4.65 11.86
CA ILE A 124 -4.33 4.66 10.46
C ILE A 124 -4.45 3.25 9.90
N ASN A 125 -5.12 3.11 8.76
CA ASN A 125 -5.29 1.86 8.05
C ASN A 125 -4.67 1.99 6.65
N ILE A 126 -3.72 1.11 6.33
CA ILE A 126 -3.10 1.02 5.01
C ILE A 126 -3.54 -0.30 4.36
N PRO A 127 -4.73 -0.35 3.75
CA PRO A 127 -5.27 -1.57 3.15
C PRO A 127 -4.45 -2.03 1.94
N GLY A 128 -3.64 -3.05 2.16
CA GLY A 128 -3.00 -3.86 1.13
C GLY A 128 -2.79 -5.26 1.66
N GLY A 129 -3.33 -6.28 0.99
CA GLY A 129 -3.08 -7.69 1.32
C GLY A 129 -1.63 -8.15 1.15
N MET A 130 -0.72 -7.21 0.86
CA MET A 130 0.71 -7.42 0.73
C MET A 130 1.43 -6.51 1.74
N PRO A 131 2.44 -7.02 2.46
CA PRO A 131 3.19 -6.24 3.42
C PRO A 131 3.82 -5.01 2.73
N VAL A 132 3.33 -3.81 3.08
CA VAL A 132 3.89 -2.55 2.62
C VAL A 132 5.09 -2.22 3.50
N ASP A 133 6.28 -2.15 2.90
CA ASP A 133 7.50 -1.69 3.55
C ASP A 133 8.19 -0.66 2.63
N GLY A 134 8.40 0.54 3.15
CA GLY A 134 9.02 1.65 2.44
C GLY A 134 8.69 3.03 3.03
N PRO A 135 9.58 4.02 2.93
CA PRO A 135 9.37 5.37 3.47
C PRO A 135 8.36 6.19 2.64
N SER A 136 8.00 5.72 1.44
CA SER A 136 7.10 6.40 0.50
C SER A 136 5.68 6.60 1.04
N ALA A 137 5.24 5.73 1.96
CA ALA A 137 3.94 5.86 2.64
C ALA A 137 3.96 6.92 3.77
N GLY A 138 5.11 7.51 4.09
CA GLY A 138 5.28 8.46 5.18
C GLY A 138 4.94 9.91 4.88
N VAL A 139 4.80 10.27 3.60
CA VAL A 139 4.58 11.66 3.14
C VAL A 139 3.18 11.85 2.54
N THR A 140 2.45 10.76 2.32
CA THR A 140 1.06 10.79 1.82
C THR A 140 0.11 11.09 2.96
#